data_AF-A0A819PBL9-F1
#
_entry.id   AF-A0A819PBL9-F1
#
_cell.length_a   1.000
_cell.length_b   1.000
_cell.length_c   1.000
_cell.angle_alpha   90.00
_cell.angle_beta   90.00
_cell.angle_gamma   90.00
#
_symmetry.space_group_name_H-M   'P 1'
#
loop_
_entity.id
_entity.type
_entity.pdbx_description
1 polymer ?
#
loop_
_entity_poly.entity_id
_entity_poly.type
_entity_poly.pdbx_seq_one_letter_code
_entity_poly.pdbx_strand_id
1 'polypeptide(L)'
;MALDQDIQSKMYWKQDPEQEKAAREWVESVTGERFSSDNYAEALHDGIILCKLMNKLKPGSVPKIHTQGPSIKLRENIGLFQEAARAYGVNPSELFQAVDCFDKQNIPQVTVRIFLFC
;
A
#
# COMPACT_ATOMS: atom_id res chain seq x y z
N MET A 1 -22.13 -21.49 23.45
CA MET A 1 -21.58 -20.94 22.19
C MET A 1 -21.11 -19.52 22.50
N ALA A 2 -19.88 -19.35 22.99
CA ALA A 2 -18.66 -19.20 22.21
C ALA A 2 -18.67 -17.91 21.37
N LEU A 3 -18.16 -16.84 21.99
CA LEU A 3 -17.06 -15.98 21.50
C LEU A 3 -17.07 -15.41 20.07
N ASP A 4 -18.21 -15.33 19.38
CA ASP A 4 -18.24 -14.84 17.98
C ASP A 4 -18.69 -13.38 17.79
N GLN A 5 -18.80 -12.55 18.85
CA GLN A 5 -19.24 -11.15 18.71
C GLN A 5 -18.21 -10.06 19.06
N ASP A 6 -17.04 -10.39 19.63
CA ASP A 6 -16.01 -9.39 19.99
C ASP A 6 -14.91 -9.22 18.93
N ILE A 7 -14.81 -10.13 17.95
CA ILE A 7 -13.68 -10.13 17.00
C ILE A 7 -13.94 -9.20 15.80
N GLN A 8 -15.21 -9.00 15.39
CA GLN A 8 -15.51 -8.19 14.21
C GLN A 8 -15.59 -6.67 14.47
N SER A 9 -15.86 -6.22 15.70
CA SER A 9 -15.90 -4.78 16.03
C SER A 9 -14.53 -4.14 16.27
N LYS A 10 -13.48 -4.91 16.56
CA LYS A 10 -12.14 -4.37 16.82
C LYS A 10 -11.34 -4.05 15.55
N MET A 11 -11.72 -4.61 14.40
CA MET A 11 -11.00 -4.39 13.14
C MET A 11 -11.52 -3.20 12.33
N TYR A 12 -12.73 -2.69 12.64
CA TYR A 12 -13.33 -1.57 11.92
C TYR A 12 -12.87 -0.19 12.44
N TRP A 13 -12.15 -0.11 13.57
CA TRP A 13 -11.73 1.14 14.21
C TRP A 13 -10.46 1.80 13.62
N LYS A 14 -10.06 1.47 12.39
CA LYS A 14 -8.86 2.08 11.76
C LYS A 14 -9.02 2.51 10.31
N GLN A 15 -10.22 2.45 9.75
CA GLN A 15 -10.49 3.09 8.46
C GLN A 15 -10.95 4.53 8.74
N ASP A 16 -10.00 5.40 9.08
CA ASP A 16 -10.24 6.83 9.07
C ASP A 16 -10.20 7.29 7.60
N PRO A 17 -11.35 7.67 7.00
CA PRO A 17 -11.37 8.18 5.63
C PRO A 17 -10.49 9.43 5.47
N GLU A 18 -10.26 10.15 6.56
CA GLU A 18 -9.30 11.26 6.62
C GLU A 18 -7.85 10.80 6.42
N GLN A 19 -7.45 9.67 7.01
CA GLN A 19 -6.11 9.11 6.82
C GLN A 19 -5.93 8.60 5.40
N GLU A 20 -6.93 7.93 4.82
CA GLU A 20 -6.88 7.49 3.42
C GLU A 20 -6.74 8.67 2.47
N LYS A 21 -7.50 9.74 2.71
CA LYS A 21 -7.41 10.97 1.92
C LYS A 21 -6.05 11.65 2.07
N ALA A 22 -5.55 11.79 3.30
CA ALA A 22 -4.24 12.40 3.55
C ALA A 22 -3.10 11.55 2.96
N ALA A 23 -3.16 10.23 3.06
CA ALA A 23 -2.19 9.33 2.42
C ALA A 23 -2.26 9.46 0.89
N ARG A 24 -3.47 9.54 0.33
CA ARG A 24 -3.68 9.77 -1.09
C ARG A 24 -3.03 11.08 -1.53
N GLU A 25 -3.37 12.19 -0.89
CA GLU A 25 -2.81 13.52 -1.21
C GLU A 25 -1.28 13.54 -1.06
N TRP A 26 -0.74 12.89 -0.03
CA TRP A 26 0.70 12.79 0.17
C TRP A 26 1.37 11.97 -0.93
N VAL A 27 0.84 10.79 -1.25
CA VAL A 27 1.36 9.95 -2.34
C VAL A 27 1.29 10.69 -3.67
N GLU A 28 0.20 11.39 -3.97
CA GLU A 28 0.05 12.20 -5.18
C GLU A 28 1.06 13.35 -5.20
N SER A 29 1.32 13.99 -4.05
CA SER A 29 2.30 15.07 -3.92
C SER A 29 3.74 14.58 -4.10
N VAL A 30 4.10 13.40 -3.57
CA VAL A 30 5.46 12.84 -3.70
C VAL A 30 5.69 12.26 -5.08
N THR A 31 4.70 11.53 -5.62
CA THR A 31 4.81 10.92 -6.95
C THR A 31 4.65 11.94 -8.07
N GLY A 32 3.85 12.98 -7.86
CA GLY A 32 3.41 13.91 -8.88
C GLY A 32 2.36 13.30 -9.83
N GLU A 33 1.81 12.12 -9.49
CA GLU A 33 0.81 11.42 -10.29
C GLU A 33 -0.45 11.17 -9.47
N ARG A 34 -1.59 11.14 -10.14
CA ARG A 34 -2.86 10.82 -9.51
C ARG A 34 -3.13 9.32 -9.47
N PHE A 35 -3.85 8.87 -8.44
CA PHE A 35 -4.32 7.49 -8.39
C PHE A 35 -5.24 7.19 -9.59
N SER A 36 -5.06 6.03 -10.21
CA SER A 36 -5.82 5.61 -11.40
C SER A 36 -7.30 5.39 -11.11
N SER A 37 -7.65 5.07 -9.86
CA SER A 37 -9.01 4.79 -9.43
C SER A 37 -9.42 5.74 -8.33
N ASP A 38 -10.72 6.06 -8.29
CA ASP A 38 -11.30 6.84 -7.19
C ASP A 38 -11.25 6.08 -5.86
N ASN A 39 -11.41 4.76 -5.95
CA ASN A 39 -11.36 3.86 -4.82
C ASN A 39 -9.90 3.55 -4.43
N TYR A 40 -9.49 4.03 -3.25
CA TYR A 40 -8.12 3.91 -2.75
C TYR A 40 -7.61 2.46 -2.72
N ALA A 41 -8.43 1.52 -2.23
CA ALA A 41 -8.09 0.10 -2.20
C ALA A 41 -7.90 -0.53 -3.60
N GLU A 42 -8.62 -0.05 -4.62
CA GLU A 42 -8.42 -0.51 -6.00
C GLU A 42 -7.12 0.05 -6.56
N ALA A 43 -6.81 1.31 -6.28
CA ALA A 43 -5.60 1.91 -6.82
C ALA A 43 -4.32 1.39 -6.16
N LEU A 44 -4.41 0.86 -4.93
CA LEU A 44 -3.32 0.15 -4.26
C LEU A 44 -3.17 -1.30 -4.71
N HIS A 45 -4.24 -1.95 -5.17
CA HIS A 45 -4.23 -3.35 -5.60
C HIS A 45 -3.19 -3.61 -6.70
N ASP A 46 -3.02 -2.68 -7.63
CA ASP A 46 -2.06 -2.81 -8.73
C ASP A 46 -0.59 -2.70 -8.29
N GLY A 47 -0.32 -2.15 -7.09
CA GLY A 47 1.03 -1.92 -6.58
C GLY A 47 1.86 -0.88 -7.35
N ILE A 48 1.33 -0.33 -8.45
CA ILE A 48 2.04 0.58 -9.36
C ILE A 48 2.41 1.88 -8.64
N ILE A 49 1.42 2.51 -7.99
CA ILE A 49 1.62 3.80 -7.32
C ILE A 49 2.58 3.68 -6.13
N LEU A 50 2.55 2.55 -5.44
CA LEU A 50 3.48 2.21 -4.35
C LEU A 50 4.92 2.13 -4.88
N CYS A 51 5.15 1.41 -5.98
CA CYS A 51 6.46 1.35 -6.61
C CYS A 51 6.96 2.71 -7.08
N LYS A 52 6.07 3.53 -7.64
CA LYS A 52 6.39 4.90 -8.09
C LYS A 52 6.78 5.78 -6.90
N LEU A 53 6.04 5.72 -5.80
CA LEU A 53 6.34 6.42 -4.55
C LEU A 53 7.76 6.08 -4.09
N MET A 54 8.09 4.80 -4.05
CA MET A 54 9.40 4.35 -3.60
C MET A 54 10.53 4.80 -4.51
N ASN A 55 10.32 4.80 -5.84
CA ASN A 55 11.26 5.37 -6.79
C ASN A 55 11.45 6.89 -6.65
N LYS A 56 10.44 7.61 -6.15
CA LYS A 56 10.53 9.05 -5.92
C LYS A 56 11.29 9.37 -4.65
N LEU A 57 11.09 8.57 -3.60
CA LEU A 57 11.85 8.67 -2.35
C LEU A 57 13.31 8.26 -2.54
N LYS A 58 13.54 7.17 -3.28
CA LYS A 58 14.88 6.66 -3.58
C LYS A 58 14.94 6.22 -5.05
N PRO A 59 15.57 7.01 -5.93
CA PRO A 59 15.65 6.70 -7.35
C PRO A 59 16.40 5.38 -7.58
N GLY A 60 15.85 4.52 -8.44
CA GLY A 60 16.40 3.18 -8.70
C GLY A 60 15.96 2.11 -7.69
N SER A 61 15.04 2.45 -6.78
CA SER A 61 14.41 1.51 -5.84
C SER A 61 13.68 0.36 -6.53
N VAL A 62 12.79 0.69 -7.47
CA VAL A 62 12.01 -0.30 -8.21
C VAL A 62 12.41 -0.23 -9.68
N PRO A 63 13.23 -1.16 -10.19
CA PRO A 63 13.77 -1.08 -11.54
C PRO A 63 12.70 -1.34 -12.61
N LYS A 64 11.66 -2.11 -12.29
CA LYS A 64 10.60 -2.48 -13.25
C LYS A 64 9.25 -2.46 -12.58
N ILE A 65 8.33 -1.65 -13.10
CA ILE A 65 6.95 -1.54 -12.60
C ILE A 65 6.03 -2.11 -13.67
N HIS A 66 5.23 -3.11 -13.30
CA HIS A 66 4.26 -3.73 -14.18
C HIS A 66 2.95 -2.95 -14.13
N THR A 67 2.69 -2.10 -15.13
CA THR A 67 1.45 -1.31 -15.18
C THR A 67 0.25 -2.06 -15.75
N GLN A 68 0.49 -3.16 -16.47
CA GLN A 68 -0.53 -3.98 -17.11
C GLN A 68 -0.08 -5.45 -17.12
N GLY A 69 -1.04 -6.37 -16.98
CA GLY A 69 -0.77 -7.80 -17.07
C GLY A 69 -1.69 -8.64 -16.18
N PRO A 70 -1.44 -9.97 -16.11
CA PRO A 70 -2.16 -10.83 -15.19
C PRO A 70 -1.90 -10.40 -13.74
N SER A 71 -2.88 -10.63 -12.87
CA SER A 71 -2.85 -10.37 -11.42
C SER A 71 -1.54 -10.73 -10.71
N ILE A 72 -0.87 -11.80 -11.18
CA ILE A 72 0.43 -12.23 -10.65
C ILE A 72 1.51 -11.15 -10.81
N LYS A 73 1.56 -10.46 -11.95
CA LYS A 73 2.56 -9.39 -12.19
C LYS A 73 2.29 -8.15 -11.33
N LEU A 74 1.02 -7.82 -11.11
CA LEU A 74 0.61 -6.72 -10.24
C LEU A 74 1.01 -7.00 -8.78
N ARG A 75 0.80 -8.24 -8.32
CA ARG A 75 1.26 -8.68 -7.00
C ARG A 75 2.79 -8.60 -6.87
N GLU A 76 3.53 -8.92 -7.94
CA GLU A 76 5.00 -8.79 -7.98
C GLU A 76 5.45 -7.34 -7.74
N ASN A 77 4.73 -6.33 -8.23
CA ASN A 77 5.02 -4.92 -7.93
C ASN A 77 5.05 -4.66 -6.42
N ILE A 78 4.08 -5.19 -5.68
CA ILE A 78 4.01 -4.99 -4.24
C ILE A 78 5.24 -5.60 -3.55
N GLY A 79 5.70 -6.76 -4.03
CA GLY A 79 6.95 -7.37 -3.56
C GLY A 79 8.18 -6.49 -3.83
N LEU A 80 8.27 -5.91 -5.03
CA LEU A 80 9.35 -4.99 -5.38
C LEU A 80 9.33 -3.72 -4.51
N PHE A 81 8.14 -3.19 -4.21
CA PHE A 81 7.99 -2.10 -3.25
C PHE A 81 8.52 -2.49 -1.86
N GLN A 82 8.22 -3.69 -1.37
CA GLN A 82 8.71 -4.16 -0.07
C GLN A 82 10.24 -4.26 -0.04
N GLU A 83 10.85 -4.81 -1.10
CA GLU A 83 12.31 -4.89 -1.20
C GLU A 83 12.96 -3.51 -1.21
N ALA A 84 12.37 -2.58 -1.96
CA ALA A 84 12.85 -1.21 -2.03
C ALA A 84 12.67 -0.46 -0.70
N ALA A 85 11.55 -0.65 -0.02
CA ALA A 85 11.30 -0.09 1.30
C ALA A 85 12.28 -0.64 2.35
N ARG A 86 12.60 -1.94 2.28
CA ARG A 86 13.65 -2.55 3.11
C ARG A 86 15.01 -1.93 2.81
N ALA A 87 15.32 -1.69 1.54
CA ALA A 87 16.55 -1.02 1.12
C ALA A 87 16.59 0.47 1.49
N TYR A 88 15.45 1.10 1.77
CA TYR A 88 15.34 2.47 2.29
C TYR A 88 15.65 2.55 3.79
N GLY A 89 15.47 1.45 4.52
CA GLY A 89 15.67 1.38 5.97
C GLY A 89 14.40 1.10 6.76
N VAL A 90 13.28 0.81 6.09
CA VAL A 90 12.05 0.39 6.76
C VAL A 90 12.18 -1.04 7.22
N ASN A 91 11.84 -1.29 8.49
CA ASN A 91 11.86 -2.64 9.04
C ASN A 91 10.83 -3.54 8.36
N PRO A 92 11.16 -4.80 8.07
CA PRO A 92 10.22 -5.73 7.43
C PRO A 92 8.97 -6.00 8.27
N SER A 93 9.04 -5.88 9.59
CA SER A 93 7.87 -5.94 10.49
C SER A 93 6.90 -4.76 10.30
N GLU A 94 7.44 -3.62 9.84
CA GLU A 94 6.67 -2.43 9.48
C GLU A 94 6.21 -2.47 8.01
N LEU A 95 6.61 -3.47 7.22
CA LEU A 95 6.05 -3.67 5.89
C LEU A 95 4.74 -4.47 5.96
N PHE A 96 3.78 -4.11 5.10
CA PHE A 96 2.54 -4.88 4.91
C PHE A 96 2.79 -6.04 3.96
N GLN A 97 1.99 -7.11 3.98
CA GLN A 97 2.15 -8.21 3.04
C GLN A 97 1.48 -7.90 1.70
N ALA A 98 1.99 -8.48 0.61
CA ALA A 98 1.38 -8.31 -0.71
C ALA A 98 -0.08 -8.78 -0.75
N VAL A 99 -0.46 -9.78 0.05
CA VAL A 99 -1.85 -10.25 0.16
C VAL A 99 -2.76 -9.23 0.84
N ASP A 100 -2.27 -8.51 1.87
CA ASP A 100 -3.07 -7.51 2.60
C ASP A 100 -3.54 -6.37 1.68
N CYS A 101 -2.67 -5.99 0.75
CA CYS A 101 -2.90 -4.94 -0.24
C CYS A 101 -3.66 -5.46 -1.47
N PHE A 102 -3.26 -6.62 -2.01
CA PHE A 102 -3.83 -7.17 -3.24
C PHE A 102 -5.25 -7.72 -3.05
N ASP A 103 -5.46 -8.49 -1.97
CA ASP A 103 -6.76 -9.09 -1.60
C ASP A 103 -7.64 -8.10 -0.82
N LYS A 104 -7.11 -6.91 -0.50
CA LYS A 104 -7.77 -5.88 0.30
C LYS A 104 -8.16 -6.38 1.70
N GLN A 105 -7.46 -7.39 2.22
CA GLN A 105 -7.68 -7.92 3.56
C GLN A 105 -7.44 -6.87 4.64
N ASN A 106 -6.46 -5.98 4.46
CA ASN A 106 -6.06 -5.03 5.50
C ASN A 106 -5.53 -3.69 4.94
N ILE A 107 -6.34 -3.01 4.12
CA ILE A 107 -6.07 -1.67 3.58
C ILE A 107 -5.69 -0.62 4.65
N PRO A 108 -6.36 -0.52 5.82
CA PRO A 108 -5.97 0.49 6.81
C PRO A 108 -4.54 0.30 7.32
N GLN A 109 -4.05 -0.94 7.44
CA GLN A 109 -2.66 -1.18 7.76
C GLN A 109 -1.74 -0.63 6.66
N VAL A 110 -2.06 -0.88 5.39
CA VAL A 110 -1.28 -0.37 4.25
C VAL A 110 -1.19 1.16 4.31
N THR A 111 -2.30 1.85 4.58
CA THR A 111 -2.35 3.31 4.76
C THR A 111 -1.42 3.79 5.87
N VAL A 112 -1.50 3.19 7.05
CA VAL A 112 -0.62 3.54 8.18
C VAL A 112 0.84 3.31 7.83
N ARG A 113 1.16 2.24 7.10
CA ARG A 113 2.53 1.95 6.67
C ARG A 113 3.03 2.92 5.59
N ILE A 114 2.16 3.47 4.74
CA ILE A 114 2.52 4.54 3.80
C ILE A 114 2.93 5.81 4.56
N PHE A 115 2.25 6.14 5.67
CA PHE A 115 2.63 7.29 6.50
C PHE A 115 4.00 7.16 7.17
N LEU A 116 4.58 5.96 7.30
CA LEU A 116 5.95 5.80 7.82
C LEU A 116 7.01 6.43 6.90
N PHE A 117 6.66 6.71 5.65
CA PHE A 117 7.55 7.34 4.69
C PHE A 117 7.39 8.86 4.59
N CYS A 118 6.36 9.43 5.24
CA CYS A 118 6.15 10.88 5.38
C CYS A 118 7.13 11.45 6.41
#